data_AF-A0A7V2IN24-F1
#
_entry.id   AF-A0A7V2IN24-F1
#
_cell.length_a   1.000
_cell.length_b   1.000
_cell.length_c   1.000
_cell.angle_alpha   90.00
_cell.angle_beta   90.00
_cell.angle_gamma   90.00
#
_symmetry.space_group_name_H-M   'P 1'
#
loop_
_entity.id
_entity.type
_entity.pdbx_description
1 polymer ?
#
loop_
_entity_poly.entity_id
_entity_poly.type
_entity_poly.pdbx_seq_one_letter_code
_entity_poly.pdbx_strand_id
1 'polypeptide(L)'
;MSLFHLYGMAAGADIERGRSAAAEGAAARAESRAQRVETQLRRLEANLAKALLINEALWEIIRDQHGLRLEDLHKKLYEIDMRDGQLDGKNQRKPAPCPQCGRTVSARHAACLYCGCVMDASVFTVD
;
A
#
# COMPACT_ATOMS: atom_id res chain seq x y z
N MET A 1 50.83 30.87 -28.15
CA MET A 1 50.14 29.55 -28.05
C MET A 1 49.62 29.39 -26.63
N SER A 2 48.34 29.37 -26.30
CA SER A 2 47.11 29.73 -27.00
C SER A 2 46.07 30.00 -25.89
N LEU A 3 45.41 31.17 -25.88
CA LEU A 3 44.34 31.51 -24.91
C LEU A 3 43.19 30.49 -24.88
N PHE A 4 43.09 29.63 -25.90
CA PHE A 4 42.15 28.52 -25.99
C PHE A 4 42.33 27.45 -24.90
N HIS A 5 43.54 27.24 -24.35
CA HIS A 5 43.78 26.19 -23.37
C HIS A 5 43.27 26.54 -21.95
N LEU A 6 43.24 27.83 -21.59
CA LEU A 6 42.77 28.28 -20.28
C LEU A 6 41.23 28.30 -20.19
N TYR A 7 40.54 28.63 -21.30
CA TYR A 7 39.08 28.65 -21.36
C TYR A 7 38.45 27.24 -21.30
N GLY A 8 39.13 26.22 -21.84
CA GLY A 8 38.65 24.83 -21.81
C GLY A 8 38.66 24.19 -20.42
N MET A 9 39.60 24.56 -19.54
CA MET A 9 39.69 24.00 -18.18
C MET A 9 38.64 24.59 -17.21
N ALA A 10 38.26 25.86 -17.37
CA ALA A 10 37.22 26.48 -16.56
C ALA A 10 35.83 25.84 -16.80
N ALA A 11 35.49 25.56 -18.07
CA ALA A 11 34.23 24.93 -18.43
C ALA A 11 34.10 23.46 -17.94
N GLY A 12 35.20 22.72 -17.87
CA GLY A 12 35.21 21.35 -17.34
C GLY A 12 34.91 21.28 -15.84
N ALA A 13 35.50 22.20 -15.05
CA ALA A 13 35.33 22.25 -13.60
C ALA A 13 33.89 22.63 -13.17
N ASP A 14 33.18 23.44 -13.95
CA ASP A 14 31.78 23.80 -13.67
C ASP A 14 30.80 22.66 -13.97
N ILE A 15 31.08 21.86 -15.02
CA ILE A 15 30.30 20.67 -15.35
C ILE A 15 30.51 19.57 -14.29
N GLU A 16 31.74 19.36 -13.80
CA GLU A 16 32.03 18.40 -12.73
C GLU A 16 31.40 18.81 -11.39
N ARG A 17 31.47 20.09 -11.01
CA ARG A 17 30.79 20.62 -9.81
C ARG A 17 29.27 20.48 -9.91
N GLY A 18 28.68 20.75 -11.07
CA GLY A 18 27.24 20.55 -11.32
C GLY A 18 26.81 19.08 -11.20
N ARG A 19 27.65 18.13 -11.64
CA ARG A 19 27.40 16.69 -11.49
C ARG A 19 27.49 16.24 -10.03
N SER A 20 28.46 16.73 -9.26
CA SER A 20 28.57 16.41 -7.82
C SER A 20 27.37 16.90 -7.03
N ALA A 21 26.96 18.17 -7.22
CA ALA A 21 25.80 18.73 -6.56
C ALA A 21 24.50 17.98 -6.93
N ALA A 22 24.34 17.56 -8.19
CA ALA A 22 23.22 16.74 -8.62
C ALA A 22 23.23 15.35 -7.98
N ALA A 23 24.40 14.72 -7.84
CA ALA A 23 24.58 13.42 -7.20
C ALA A 23 24.30 13.48 -5.69
N GLU A 24 24.80 14.49 -5.00
CA GLU A 24 24.53 14.77 -3.58
C GLU A 24 23.03 15.02 -3.35
N GLY A 25 22.39 15.81 -4.21
CA GLY A 25 20.95 16.03 -4.16
C GLY A 25 20.14 14.75 -4.41
N ALA A 26 20.62 13.85 -5.28
CA ALA A 26 19.97 12.55 -5.50
C ALA A 26 20.13 11.62 -4.29
N ALA A 27 21.32 11.59 -3.68
CA ALA A 27 21.59 10.82 -2.46
C ALA A 27 20.72 11.28 -1.29
N ALA A 28 20.64 12.60 -1.03
CA ALA A 28 19.80 13.15 0.04
C ALA A 28 18.31 12.83 -0.15
N ARG A 29 17.81 12.86 -1.39
CA ARG A 29 16.42 12.47 -1.71
C ARG A 29 16.19 10.97 -1.49
N ALA A 30 17.16 10.12 -1.85
CA ALA A 30 17.07 8.68 -1.63
C ALA A 30 17.03 8.36 -0.13
N GLU A 31 17.89 9.00 0.66
CA GLU A 31 17.92 8.85 2.11
C GLU A 31 16.61 9.30 2.76
N SER A 32 16.10 10.50 2.42
CA SER A 32 14.82 10.98 2.93
C SER A 32 13.65 10.04 2.60
N ARG A 33 13.66 9.45 1.39
CA ARG A 33 12.66 8.45 0.99
C ARG A 33 12.78 7.17 1.82
N ALA A 34 14.01 6.69 2.06
CA ALA A 34 14.25 5.50 2.89
C ALA A 34 13.74 5.71 4.32
N GLN A 35 14.09 6.83 4.96
CA GLN A 35 13.62 7.19 6.30
C GLN A 35 12.09 7.25 6.39
N ARG A 36 11.43 7.80 5.36
CA ARG A 36 9.96 7.84 5.31
C ARG A 36 9.35 6.44 5.20
N VAL A 37 9.92 5.56 4.39
CA VAL A 37 9.46 4.17 4.25
C VAL A 37 9.65 3.42 5.57
N GLU A 38 10.80 3.56 6.23
CA GLU A 38 11.05 2.95 7.54
C GLU A 38 10.04 3.40 8.60
N THR A 39 9.74 4.70 8.62
CA THR A 39 8.75 5.26 9.56
C THR A 39 7.36 4.71 9.27
N GLN A 40 6.96 4.62 7.99
CA GLN A 40 5.69 4.03 7.58
C GLN A 40 5.61 2.54 7.91
N LEU A 41 6.70 1.79 7.73
CA LEU A 41 6.78 0.37 8.04
C LEU A 41 6.59 0.14 9.54
N ARG A 42 7.32 0.86 10.39
CA ARG A 42 7.17 0.78 11.86
C ARG A 42 5.73 1.07 12.31
N ARG A 43 5.08 2.06 11.68
CA ARG A 43 3.67 2.38 11.96
C ARG A 43 2.74 1.25 11.52
N LEU A 44 3.00 0.64 10.36
CA LEU A 44 2.23 -0.49 9.85
C LEU A 44 2.36 -1.71 10.78
N GLU A 45 3.59 -2.03 11.20
CA GLU A 45 3.89 -3.12 12.14
C GLU A 45 3.18 -2.90 13.48
N ALA A 46 3.24 -1.68 14.04
CA ALA A 46 2.56 -1.35 15.29
C ALA A 46 1.03 -1.45 15.16
N ASN A 47 0.46 -1.00 14.03
CA ASN A 47 -0.97 -1.12 13.78
C ASN A 47 -1.40 -2.57 13.58
N LEU A 48 -0.59 -3.38 12.89
CA LEU A 48 -0.83 -4.81 12.71
C LEU A 48 -0.81 -5.55 14.05
N ALA A 49 0.19 -5.28 14.90
CA ALA A 49 0.25 -5.87 16.23
C ALA A 49 -0.98 -5.53 17.08
N LYS A 50 -1.44 -4.27 17.05
CA LYS A 50 -2.68 -3.86 17.72
C LYS A 50 -3.91 -4.57 17.16
N ALA A 51 -4.02 -4.69 15.83
CA ALA A 51 -5.13 -5.38 15.19
C ALA A 51 -5.17 -6.87 15.55
N LEU A 52 -4.02 -7.53 15.61
CA LEU A 52 -3.91 -8.93 16.05
C LEU A 52 -4.35 -9.10 17.50
N LEU A 53 -3.89 -8.22 18.40
CA LEU A 53 -4.31 -8.24 19.81
C LEU A 53 -5.82 -8.05 19.97
N ILE A 54 -6.42 -7.12 19.22
CA ILE A 54 -7.87 -6.90 19.22
C ILE A 54 -8.60 -8.14 18.68
N ASN A 55 -8.13 -8.73 17.58
CA ASN A 55 -8.73 -9.93 17.00
C ASN A 55 -8.67 -11.13 17.96
N GLU A 56 -7.57 -11.28 18.69
CA GLU A 56 -7.43 -12.30 19.73
C GLU A 56 -8.47 -12.09 20.84
N ALA A 57 -8.58 -10.86 21.37
CA ALA A 57 -9.57 -10.53 22.39
C ALA A 57 -11.02 -10.74 21.90
N LEU A 58 -11.32 -10.36 20.65
CA LEU A 58 -12.63 -10.60 20.04
C LEU A 58 -12.93 -12.09 19.92
N TRP A 59 -11.95 -12.89 19.49
CA TRP A 59 -12.10 -14.34 19.39
C TRP A 59 -12.40 -14.95 20.76
N GLU A 60 -11.65 -14.59 21.80
CA GLU A 60 -11.88 -15.10 23.16
C GLU A 60 -13.27 -14.74 23.68
N ILE A 61 -13.70 -13.48 23.54
CA ILE A 61 -15.04 -13.03 23.96
C ILE A 61 -16.13 -13.85 23.27
N ILE A 62 -16.06 -14.00 21.94
CA ILE A 62 -17.09 -14.70 21.16
C ILE A 62 -17.04 -16.20 21.48
N ARG A 63 -15.85 -16.79 21.55
CA ARG A 63 -15.64 -18.21 21.86
C ARG A 63 -16.27 -18.55 23.21
N ASP A 64 -15.97 -17.75 24.23
CA ASP A 64 -16.39 -18.03 25.60
C ASP A 64 -17.90 -17.79 25.79
N GLN A 65 -18.47 -16.79 25.12
CA GLN A 65 -19.92 -16.52 25.17
C GLN A 65 -20.76 -17.58 24.44
N HIS A 66 -20.22 -18.21 23.39
CA HIS A 66 -20.96 -19.13 22.53
C HIS A 66 -20.49 -20.58 22.61
N GLY A 67 -19.48 -20.89 23.43
CA GLY A 67 -18.91 -22.23 23.56
C GLY A 67 -18.29 -22.75 22.24
N LEU A 68 -17.75 -21.85 21.41
CA LEU A 68 -17.19 -22.22 20.11
C LEU A 68 -15.88 -22.99 20.30
N ARG A 69 -15.60 -23.87 19.34
CA ARG A 69 -14.31 -24.56 19.27
C ARG A 69 -13.43 -23.97 18.17
N LEU A 70 -12.15 -24.28 18.23
CA LEU A 70 -11.19 -23.89 17.20
C LEU A 70 -11.58 -24.40 15.80
N GLU A 71 -12.21 -25.57 15.72
CA GLU A 71 -12.68 -26.13 14.45
C GLU A 71 -13.80 -25.31 13.81
N ASP A 72 -14.63 -24.63 14.61
CA ASP A 72 -15.69 -23.76 14.09
C ASP A 72 -15.10 -22.48 13.49
N LEU A 73 -14.03 -21.96 14.11
CA LEU A 73 -13.26 -20.86 13.53
C LEU A 73 -12.62 -21.26 12.20
N HIS A 74 -11.98 -22.43 12.13
CA HIS A 74 -11.39 -22.92 10.88
C HIS A 74 -12.41 -23.09 9.76
N LYS A 75 -13.57 -23.68 10.06
CA LYS A 75 -14.68 -23.79 9.09
C LYS A 75 -15.12 -22.40 8.63
N LYS A 76 -15.24 -21.45 9.56
CA LYS A 76 -15.67 -20.09 9.21
C LYS A 76 -14.67 -19.35 8.36
N LEU A 77 -13.37 -19.52 8.63
CA LEU A 77 -12.30 -18.96 7.80
C LEU A 77 -12.36 -19.53 6.38
N TYR A 78 -12.50 -20.85 6.24
CA TYR A 78 -12.67 -21.50 4.94
C TYR A 78 -13.92 -20.99 4.18
N GLU A 79 -15.06 -20.90 4.88
CA GLU A 79 -16.29 -20.33 4.31
C GLU A 79 -16.09 -18.89 3.81
N ILE A 80 -15.32 -18.07 4.53
CA ILE A 80 -15.07 -16.66 4.20
C ILE A 80 -14.13 -16.55 3.00
N ASP A 81 -13.06 -17.34 2.97
CA ASP A 81 -12.10 -17.38 1.87
C ASP A 81 -12.81 -17.75 0.56
N MET A 82 -13.59 -18.83 0.61
CA MET A 82 -14.35 -19.33 -0.53
C MET A 82 -15.50 -18.43 -1.00
N ARG A 83 -15.77 -17.26 -0.38
CA ARG A 83 -16.85 -16.36 -0.82
C ARG A 83 -16.62 -15.78 -2.20
N ASP A 84 -15.35 -15.58 -2.58
CA ASP A 84 -14.99 -15.19 -3.94
C ASP A 84 -14.77 -16.40 -4.86
N GLY A 85 -14.96 -17.62 -4.34
CA GLY A 85 -14.79 -18.87 -5.07
C GLY A 85 -13.33 -19.29 -5.27
N GLN A 86 -12.38 -18.64 -4.59
CA GLN A 86 -10.97 -19.02 -4.55
C GLN A 86 -10.55 -19.32 -3.11
N LEU A 87 -9.61 -20.26 -2.95
CA LEU A 87 -9.00 -20.59 -1.67
C LEU A 87 -7.58 -20.03 -1.66
N ASP A 88 -7.44 -18.71 -1.53
CA ASP A 88 -6.15 -18.02 -1.63
C ASP A 88 -5.77 -17.23 -0.37
N GLY A 89 -6.53 -17.38 0.72
CA GLY A 89 -6.35 -16.62 1.96
C GLY A 89 -6.79 -15.16 1.85
N LYS A 90 -7.52 -14.80 0.79
CA LYS A 90 -8.06 -13.46 0.57
C LYS A 90 -9.55 -13.57 0.27
N ASN A 91 -10.28 -12.55 0.68
CA ASN A 91 -11.66 -12.36 0.25
C ASN A 91 -11.70 -11.06 -0.56
N GLN A 92 -11.14 -11.12 -1.77
CA GLN A 92 -11.10 -9.94 -2.63
C GLN A 92 -12.42 -9.82 -3.37
N ARG A 93 -12.99 -8.61 -3.40
CA ARG A 93 -14.14 -8.37 -4.27
C ARG A 93 -13.73 -8.66 -5.72
N LYS A 94 -14.65 -9.20 -6.53
CA LYS A 94 -14.41 -9.37 -7.96
C LYS A 94 -14.58 -8.03 -8.68
N PRO A 95 -13.87 -7.80 -9.79
CA PRO A 95 -14.19 -6.70 -10.68
C PRO A 95 -15.66 -6.74 -11.09
N ALA A 96 -16.34 -5.61 -11.00
CA ALA A 96 -17.79 -5.51 -11.25
C ALA A 96 -18.08 -4.38 -12.26
N PRO A 97 -19.11 -4.51 -13.11
CA PRO A 97 -19.53 -3.43 -13.99
C PRO A 97 -20.07 -2.24 -13.18
N CYS A 98 -19.67 -1.03 -13.56
CA CYS A 98 -20.20 0.19 -12.97
C CYS A 98 -21.71 0.31 -13.25
N PRO A 99 -22.56 0.53 -12.24
CA PRO A 99 -24.01 0.62 -12.45
C PRO A 99 -24.41 1.84 -13.28
N GLN A 100 -23.58 2.88 -13.33
CA GLN A 100 -23.87 4.11 -14.07
C GLN A 100 -23.34 4.11 -15.51
N CYS A 101 -22.14 3.57 -15.75
CA CYS A 101 -21.51 3.63 -17.08
C CYS A 101 -21.22 2.26 -17.71
N GLY A 102 -21.54 1.15 -17.03
CA GLY A 102 -21.39 -0.22 -17.52
C GLY A 102 -19.95 -0.75 -17.60
N ARG A 103 -18.93 0.11 -17.46
CA ARG A 103 -17.52 -0.31 -17.55
C ARG A 103 -17.09 -1.14 -16.35
N THR A 104 -16.32 -2.19 -16.59
CA THR A 104 -15.75 -3.03 -15.51
C THR A 104 -14.80 -2.20 -14.65
N VAL A 105 -15.08 -2.15 -13.35
CA VAL A 105 -14.23 -1.51 -12.34
C VAL A 105 -13.55 -2.60 -11.53
N SER A 106 -12.23 -2.52 -11.41
CA SER A 106 -11.47 -3.38 -10.52
C SER A 106 -11.85 -3.13 -9.07
N ALA A 107 -11.98 -4.20 -8.29
CA ALA A 107 -12.34 -4.20 -6.87
C ALA A 107 -11.45 -3.35 -5.95
N ARG A 108 -10.28 -2.93 -6.41
CA ARG A 108 -9.38 -2.03 -5.68
C ARG A 108 -9.82 -0.56 -5.69
N HIS A 109 -10.73 -0.17 -6.59
CA HIS A 109 -11.17 1.21 -6.69
C HIS A 109 -12.53 1.40 -6.02
N ALA A 110 -12.56 2.29 -5.04
CA ALA A 110 -13.79 2.67 -4.34
C ALA A 110 -14.76 3.46 -5.23
N ALA A 111 -14.28 4.04 -6.33
CA ALA A 111 -15.09 4.72 -7.32
C ALA A 111 -14.69 4.30 -8.73
N CYS A 112 -15.63 4.41 -9.66
CA CYS A 112 -15.40 4.18 -11.07
C CYS A 112 -14.44 5.24 -11.62
N LEU A 113 -13.27 4.80 -12.09
CA LEU A 113 -12.27 5.68 -12.71
C LEU A 113 -12.79 6.45 -13.93
N TYR A 114 -13.88 5.98 -14.54
CA TYR A 114 -14.42 6.55 -15.78
C TYR A 114 -15.50 7.59 -15.55
N CYS A 115 -16.38 7.37 -14.58
CA CYS A 115 -17.55 8.25 -14.37
C CYS A 115 -17.68 8.77 -12.93
N GLY A 116 -16.77 8.38 -12.02
CA GLY A 116 -16.78 8.82 -10.62
C GLY A 116 -17.86 8.16 -9.75
N CYS A 117 -18.72 7.31 -10.30
CA CYS A 117 -19.74 6.60 -9.54
C CYS A 117 -19.09 5.75 -8.45
N VAL A 118 -19.55 5.89 -7.21
CA VAL A 118 -19.05 5.12 -6.07
C VAL A 118 -19.35 3.64 -6.29
N MET A 119 -18.29 2.83 -6.33
CA MET A 119 -18.34 1.38 -6.50
C MET A 119 -18.26 0.64 -5.17
N ASP A 120 -17.74 1.31 -4.14
CA ASP A 120 -17.55 0.77 -2.81
C ASP A 120 -18.31 1.58 -1.77
N ALA A 121 -19.33 0.97 -1.19
CA ALA A 121 -19.92 1.39 0.08
C ALA A 121 -19.29 0.60 1.23
N SER A 122 -17.96 0.45 1.26
CA SER A 122 -17.34 -0.20 2.41
C SER A 122 -17.52 0.68 3.64
N VAL A 123 -17.92 0.04 4.74
CA VAL A 123 -18.02 0.66 6.08
C VAL A 123 -16.65 1.09 6.62
N PHE A 124 -15.57 0.69 5.96
CA PHE A 124 -14.20 1.04 6.32
C PHE A 124 -13.63 2.08 5.34
N THR A 125 -14.22 3.27 5.29
CA THR A 125 -13.56 4.42 4.67
C THR A 125 -12.35 4.79 5.53
N VAL A 126 -11.15 4.69 4.97
CA VAL A 126 -9.93 5.20 5.60
C VAL A 126 -9.83 6.67 5.21
N ASP A 127 -10.09 7.56 6.16
CA ASP A 127 -9.85 9.01 6.04
C ASP A 127 -8.35 9.32 5.87
#